data_AF-A0A7C8DT34-F1
#
_entry.id   AF-A0A7C8DT34-F1
#
_cell.length_a   1.000
_cell.length_b   1.000
_cell.length_c   1.000
_cell.angle_alpha   90.00
_cell.angle_beta   90.00
_cell.angle_gamma   90.00
#
_symmetry.space_group_name_H-M   'P 1'
#
loop_
_entity.id
_entity.type
_entity.pdbx_description
1 polymer ?
#
loop_
_entity_poly.entity_id
_entity_poly.type
_entity_poly.pdbx_seq_one_letter_code
_entity_poly.pdbx_strand_id
1 'polypeptide(L)'
;MQSTTSFRMLAGIFGGLLILSGLILTSAFFGYQQPDTTPGIPTGPVGYYFVAFAGCALVGWGGGLIGVARDPSSGGSMTNATIVALVLMSIVRMTAWLIGDYYVWLGSLPRLEVALFLLIALAFLWLRPSAVQVSA
;
A
#
# COMPACT_ATOMS: atom_id res chain seq x y z
N MET A 1 -11.01 19.15 -17.13
CA MET A 1 -9.58 18.88 -17.36
C MET A 1 -9.03 18.13 -16.16
N GLN A 2 -8.75 16.83 -16.26
CA GLN A 2 -8.01 16.11 -15.22
C GLN A 2 -6.57 16.63 -15.21
N SER A 3 -6.13 17.18 -14.08
CA SER A 3 -4.77 17.68 -13.91
C SER A 3 -3.81 16.50 -13.76
N THR A 4 -2.94 16.30 -14.75
CA THR A 4 -1.87 15.31 -14.72
C THR A 4 -0.98 15.48 -13.48
N THR A 5 -0.81 16.73 -13.00
CA THR A 5 -0.08 17.05 -11.77
C THR A 5 -0.68 16.39 -10.53
N SER A 6 -2.01 16.38 -10.39
CA SER A 6 -2.68 15.77 -9.23
C SER A 6 -2.48 14.26 -9.18
N PHE A 7 -2.53 13.60 -10.33
CA PHE A 7 -2.24 12.17 -10.43
C PHE A 7 -0.77 11.87 -10.08
N ARG A 8 0.17 12.65 -10.61
CA ARG A 8 1.61 12.50 -10.31
C ARG A 8 1.90 12.69 -8.82
N MET A 9 1.26 13.68 -8.18
CA MET A 9 1.37 13.88 -6.74
C MET A 9 0.81 12.70 -5.96
N LEU A 10 -0.39 12.20 -6.30
CA LEU A 10 -0.99 11.04 -5.64
C LEU A 10 -0.09 9.81 -5.76
N ALA A 11 0.35 9.47 -6.98
CA ALA A 11 1.23 8.33 -7.23
C ALA A 11 2.58 8.49 -6.51
N GLY A 12 3.15 9.70 -6.52
CA GLY A 12 4.42 10.01 -5.86
C GLY A 12 4.34 9.89 -4.34
N ILE A 13 3.34 10.51 -3.72
CA ILE A 13 3.14 10.48 -2.27
C ILE A 13 2.82 9.06 -1.82
N PHE A 14 1.85 8.40 -2.47
CA PHE A 14 1.46 7.05 -2.10
C PHE A 14 2.62 6.07 -2.30
N GLY A 15 3.32 6.13 -3.43
CA GLY A 15 4.52 5.33 -3.68
C GLY A 15 5.61 5.56 -2.64
N GLY A 16 5.85 6.82 -2.24
CA GLY A 16 6.80 7.16 -1.17
C GLY A 16 6.40 6.58 0.18
N LEU A 17 5.10 6.63 0.54
CA LEU A 17 4.58 6.01 1.76
C LEU A 17 4.74 4.49 1.76
N LEU A 18 4.54 3.82 0.60
CA LEU A 18 4.79 2.38 0.48
C LEU A 18 6.27 2.05 0.67
N ILE A 19 7.18 2.83 0.07
CA ILE A 19 8.63 2.64 0.26
C ILE A 19 8.99 2.79 1.74
N LEU A 20 8.54 3.86 2.39
CA LEU A 20 8.83 4.10 3.80
C LEU A 20 8.29 2.96 4.68
N SER A 21 7.05 2.57 4.46
CA SER A 21 6.42 1.44 5.18
C SER A 21 7.20 0.15 4.94
N GLY A 22 7.63 -0.10 3.70
CA GLY A 22 8.38 -1.30 3.34
C GLY A 22 9.77 -1.36 3.99
N LEU A 23 10.47 -0.22 4.06
CA LEU A 23 11.75 -0.11 4.78
C LEU A 23 11.58 -0.34 6.28
N ILE A 24 10.52 0.20 6.89
CA ILE A 24 10.21 -0.03 8.31
C ILE A 24 9.98 -1.52 8.56
N LEU A 25 9.12 -2.19 7.78
CA LEU A 25 8.86 -3.63 7.94
C LEU A 25 10.13 -4.48 7.74
N THR A 26 10.93 -4.16 6.73
CA THR A 26 12.20 -4.85 6.46
C THR A 26 13.18 -4.65 7.62
N SER A 27 13.26 -3.45 8.19
CA SER A 27 14.12 -3.16 9.34
C SER A 27 13.67 -3.90 10.60
N ALA A 28 12.36 -4.09 10.80
CA ALA A 28 11.81 -4.83 11.93
C ALA A 28 12.26 -6.30 11.94
N PHE A 29 12.40 -6.91 10.75
CA PHE A 29 12.98 -8.25 10.63
C PHE A 29 14.43 -8.30 11.12
N PHE A 30 15.28 -7.38 10.66
CA PHE A 30 16.68 -7.35 11.11
C PHE A 30 16.81 -7.04 12.60
N GLY A 31 15.94 -6.18 13.14
CA GLY A 31 15.87 -5.92 14.58
C GLY A 31 15.54 -7.20 15.37
N TYR A 32 14.58 -8.00 14.91
CA TYR A 32 14.22 -9.26 15.55
C TYR A 32 15.33 -10.32 15.54
N GLN A 33 16.23 -10.31 14.55
CA GLN A 33 17.37 -11.24 14.50
C GLN A 33 18.47 -10.92 15.54
N GLN A 34 18.41 -9.76 16.19
CA GLN A 34 19.40 -9.39 17.20
C GLN A 34 19.18 -10.16 18.51
N PRO A 35 20.24 -10.59 19.22
CA PRO A 35 20.13 -11.23 20.52
C PRO A 35 19.33 -10.38 21.51
N ASP A 36 18.54 -11.03 22.37
CA ASP A 36 17.79 -10.40 23.47
C ASP A 36 16.84 -9.25 23.07
N THR A 37 16.32 -9.28 21.85
CA THR A 37 15.34 -8.28 21.39
C THR A 37 13.90 -8.71 21.63
N THR A 38 13.08 -7.76 22.09
CA THR A 38 11.63 -7.94 22.19
C THR A 38 10.97 -7.75 20.83
N PRO A 39 10.10 -8.67 20.39
CA PRO A 39 9.42 -8.56 19.10
C PRO A 39 8.55 -7.28 19.04
N GLY A 40 8.88 -6.37 18.11
CA GLY A 40 8.09 -5.14 17.91
C GLY A 40 6.74 -5.38 17.24
N ILE A 41 6.61 -6.47 16.48
CA ILE A 41 5.36 -6.94 15.88
C ILE A 41 5.02 -8.30 16.51
N PRO A 42 3.79 -8.50 17.02
CA PRO A 42 3.40 -9.73 17.73
C PRO A 42 3.16 -10.88 16.75
N THR A 43 4.22 -11.36 16.12
CA THR A 43 4.22 -12.47 15.17
C THR A 43 5.24 -13.51 15.61
N GLY A 44 5.01 -14.78 15.27
CA GLY A 44 6.01 -15.83 15.47
C GLY A 44 7.23 -15.70 14.54
N PRO A 45 8.26 -16.55 14.70
CA PRO A 45 9.49 -16.48 13.88
C PRO A 45 9.23 -16.52 12.38
N VAL A 46 8.27 -17.36 11.94
CA VAL A 46 7.86 -17.46 10.53
C VAL A 46 7.16 -16.18 10.05
N GLY A 47 6.37 -15.53 10.92
CA GLY A 47 5.69 -14.29 10.56
C GLY A 47 6.65 -13.13 10.29
N TYR A 48 7.81 -13.10 10.94
CA TYR A 48 8.85 -12.11 10.66
C TYR A 48 9.43 -12.23 9.24
N TYR A 49 9.52 -13.43 8.67
CA TYR A 49 9.88 -13.61 7.25
C TYR A 49 8.81 -13.02 6.32
N PHE A 50 7.53 -13.23 6.63
CA PHE A 50 6.43 -12.61 5.86
C PHE A 50 6.43 -11.09 5.99
N VAL A 51 6.77 -10.54 7.16
CA VAL A 51 6.95 -9.10 7.37
C VAL A 51 8.07 -8.56 6.49
N ALA A 52 9.24 -9.23 6.45
CA ALA A 52 10.35 -8.82 5.58
C ALA A 52 9.97 -8.90 4.09
N PHE A 53 9.31 -9.98 3.68
CA PHE A 53 8.84 -10.17 2.31
C PHE A 53 7.83 -9.09 1.90
N ALA A 54 6.84 -8.81 2.76
CA ALA A 54 5.90 -7.72 2.55
C ALA A 54 6.64 -6.37 2.47
N GLY A 55 7.67 -6.17 3.28
CA GLY A 55 8.54 -5.00 3.22
C GLY A 55 9.19 -4.80 1.86
N CYS A 56 9.86 -5.83 1.34
CA CYS A 56 10.47 -5.82 0.00
C CYS A 56 9.43 -5.59 -1.11
N ALA A 57 8.27 -6.24 -1.01
CA ALA A 57 7.19 -6.08 -1.97
C ALA A 57 6.66 -4.63 -1.99
N LEU A 58 6.50 -3.99 -0.83
CA LEU A 58 6.08 -2.60 -0.72
C LEU A 58 7.11 -1.61 -1.28
N VAL A 59 8.41 -1.86 -1.06
CA VAL A 59 9.48 -1.05 -1.67
C VAL A 59 9.45 -1.15 -3.18
N GLY A 60 9.34 -2.37 -3.74
CA GLY A 60 9.24 -2.58 -5.18
C GLY A 60 7.99 -1.93 -5.78
N TRP A 61 6.83 -2.12 -5.15
CA TRP A 61 5.56 -1.54 -5.59
C TRP A 61 5.57 -0.01 -5.51
N GLY A 62 6.11 0.55 -4.43
CA GLY A 62 6.27 1.98 -4.26
C GLY A 62 7.21 2.57 -5.29
N GLY A 63 8.34 1.91 -5.58
CA GLY A 63 9.26 2.31 -6.66
C GLY A 63 8.57 2.33 -8.03
N GLY A 64 7.73 1.34 -8.33
CA GLY A 64 6.91 1.33 -9.53
C GLY A 64 5.96 2.54 -9.61
N LEU A 65 5.30 2.90 -8.50
CA LEU A 65 4.44 4.08 -8.44
C LEU A 65 5.20 5.41 -8.57
N ILE A 66 6.43 5.50 -8.04
CA ILE A 66 7.30 6.66 -8.31
C ILE A 66 7.63 6.74 -9.80
N GLY A 67 7.83 5.60 -10.48
CA GLY A 67 7.96 5.53 -11.94
C GLY A 67 6.73 6.07 -12.66
N VAL A 68 5.53 5.61 -12.27
CA VAL A 68 4.23 6.11 -12.79
C VAL A 68 4.06 7.61 -12.54
N ALA A 69 4.53 8.12 -11.41
CA ALA A 69 4.48 9.55 -11.11
C ALA A 69 5.41 10.37 -12.04
N ARG A 70 6.50 9.79 -12.53
CA ARG A 70 7.41 10.45 -13.48
C ARG A 70 6.87 10.41 -14.89
N ASP A 71 6.39 9.25 -15.31
CA ASP A 71 5.77 9.02 -16.61
C ASP A 71 4.40 8.33 -16.46
N PRO A 72 3.31 9.13 -16.35
CA PRO A 72 1.95 8.60 -16.20
C PRO A 72 1.44 7.82 -17.43
N SER A 73 2.03 8.06 -18.61
CA SER A 73 1.55 7.50 -19.88
C SER A 73 1.77 6.00 -19.99
N SER A 74 2.89 5.51 -19.45
CA SER A 74 3.30 4.10 -19.47
C SER A 74 2.79 3.31 -18.25
N GLY A 75 2.18 3.99 -17.28
CA GLY A 75 1.86 3.47 -15.96
C GLY A 75 0.49 2.82 -15.77
N GLY A 76 -0.28 2.59 -16.84
CA GLY A 76 -1.68 2.14 -16.74
C GLY A 76 -1.87 0.81 -15.99
N SER A 77 -1.03 -0.20 -16.30
CA SER A 77 -1.10 -1.51 -15.65
C SER A 77 -0.81 -1.44 -14.15
N MET A 78 0.21 -0.68 -13.76
CA MET A 78 0.59 -0.46 -12.36
C MET A 78 -0.48 0.29 -11.57
N THR A 79 -1.14 1.26 -12.20
CA THR A 79 -2.26 2.00 -11.60
C THR A 79 -3.45 1.06 -11.34
N ASN A 80 -3.81 0.23 -12.33
CA ASN A 80 -4.89 -0.75 -12.17
C ASN A 80 -4.56 -1.79 -11.10
N ALA A 81 -3.33 -2.31 -11.09
CA ALA A 81 -2.87 -3.24 -10.06
C ALA A 81 -2.97 -2.62 -8.66
N THR A 82 -2.62 -1.35 -8.52
CA THR A 82 -2.73 -0.62 -7.25
C THR A 82 -4.19 -0.46 -6.80
N ILE A 83 -5.09 -0.10 -7.71
CA ILE A 83 -6.53 -0.01 -7.42
C ILE A 83 -7.06 -1.37 -6.96
N VAL A 84 -6.75 -2.45 -7.68
CA VAL A 84 -7.18 -3.81 -7.33
C VAL A 84 -6.62 -4.22 -5.97
N ALA A 85 -5.33 -3.98 -5.72
CA ALA A 85 -4.69 -4.31 -4.45
C ALA A 85 -5.37 -3.57 -3.28
N LEU A 86 -5.66 -2.28 -3.42
CA LEU A 86 -6.36 -1.51 -2.40
C LEU A 86 -7.77 -2.06 -2.13
N VAL A 87 -8.52 -2.42 -3.17
CA VAL A 87 -9.86 -3.03 -3.02
C VAL A 87 -9.77 -4.40 -2.33
N LEU A 88 -8.81 -5.25 -2.72
CA LEU A 88 -8.60 -6.54 -2.06
C LEU A 88 -8.22 -6.37 -0.59
N MET A 89 -7.35 -5.41 -0.28
CA MET A 89 -6.97 -5.09 1.10
C MET A 89 -8.18 -4.61 1.90
N SER A 90 -9.05 -3.78 1.34
CA SER A 90 -10.32 -3.40 1.97
C SER A 90 -11.20 -4.61 2.26
N ILE A 91 -11.33 -5.54 1.33
CA ILE A 91 -12.14 -6.75 1.54
C ILE A 91 -11.56 -7.56 2.71
N VAL A 92 -10.26 -7.84 2.70
CA VAL A 92 -9.58 -8.58 3.77
C VAL A 92 -9.77 -7.89 5.12
N ARG A 93 -9.59 -6.56 5.20
CA ARG A 93 -9.76 -5.80 6.46
C ARG A 93 -11.20 -5.82 6.96
N MET A 94 -12.18 -5.70 6.07
CA MET A 94 -13.58 -5.76 6.48
C MET A 94 -13.98 -7.16 6.94
N THR A 95 -13.53 -8.20 6.25
CA THR A 95 -13.75 -9.60 6.66
C THR A 95 -13.10 -9.89 8.01
N ALA A 96 -11.86 -9.44 8.22
CA ALA A 96 -11.15 -9.58 9.49
C ALA A 96 -11.90 -8.92 10.67
N TRP A 97 -12.50 -7.76 10.43
CA TRP A 97 -13.35 -7.09 11.41
C TRP A 97 -14.65 -7.87 11.68
N LEU A 98 -15.33 -8.33 10.62
CA LEU A 98 -16.60 -9.06 10.72
C LEU A 98 -16.47 -10.39 11.48
N ILE A 99 -15.35 -11.10 11.29
CA ILE A 99 -15.06 -12.36 12.01
C ILE A 99 -14.85 -12.10 13.51
N GLY A 100 -14.51 -10.87 13.90
CA GLY A 100 -14.27 -10.48 15.29
C GLY A 100 -12.87 -10.83 15.80
N ASP A 101 -12.02 -11.44 14.96
CA ASP A 101 -10.65 -11.85 15.28
C ASP A 101 -9.79 -10.68 15.80
N TYR A 102 -10.10 -9.47 15.34
CA TYR A 102 -9.40 -8.24 15.73
C TYR A 102 -10.25 -7.29 16.59
N TYR A 103 -11.50 -7.63 16.94
CA TYR A 103 -12.38 -6.68 17.65
C TYR A 103 -11.81 -6.29 19.01
N VAL A 104 -11.20 -7.23 19.73
CA VAL A 104 -10.61 -7.00 21.06
C VAL A 104 -9.34 -6.13 20.98
N TRP A 105 -8.57 -6.25 19.89
CA TRP A 105 -7.25 -5.61 19.78
C TRP A 105 -7.24 -4.31 18.98
N LEU A 106 -8.06 -4.24 17.92
CA LEU A 106 -8.08 -3.12 16.97
C LEU A 106 -9.42 -2.36 16.97
N GLY A 107 -10.46 -2.86 17.64
CA GLY A 107 -11.76 -2.21 17.72
C GLY A 107 -12.35 -1.90 16.33
N SER A 108 -12.55 -0.62 16.03
CA SER A 108 -13.07 -0.14 14.75
C SER A 108 -11.99 0.24 13.72
N LEU A 109 -10.70 0.12 14.06
CA LEU A 109 -9.59 0.51 13.19
C LEU A 109 -9.64 -0.14 11.80
N PRO A 110 -9.94 -1.44 11.63
CA PRO A 110 -9.99 -2.03 10.29
C PRO A 110 -11.06 -1.39 9.40
N ARG A 111 -12.17 -0.88 9.97
CA ARG A 111 -13.20 -0.15 9.19
C ARG A 111 -12.68 1.19 8.69
N LEU A 112 -11.85 1.86 9.48
CA LEU A 112 -11.19 3.10 9.06
C LEU A 112 -10.17 2.82 7.96
N GLU A 113 -9.38 1.75 8.08
CA GLU A 113 -8.46 1.31 7.02
C GLU A 113 -9.20 1.00 5.71
N VAL A 114 -10.35 0.31 5.79
CA VAL A 114 -11.23 0.04 4.63
C VAL A 114 -11.63 1.33 3.93
N ALA A 115 -12.11 2.33 4.69
CA ALA A 115 -12.51 3.62 4.13
C ALA A 115 -11.33 4.32 3.46
N LEU A 116 -10.15 4.34 4.10
CA LEU A 116 -8.94 4.94 3.53
C LEU A 116 -8.52 4.26 2.23
N PHE A 117 -8.44 2.94 2.20
CA PHE A 117 -8.05 2.20 1.00
C PHE A 117 -9.02 2.43 -0.16
N LEU A 118 -10.33 2.43 0.11
CA LEU A 118 -11.34 2.71 -0.92
C LEU A 118 -11.28 4.15 -1.44
N LEU A 119 -11.06 5.13 -0.56
CA LEU A 119 -10.91 6.53 -0.95
C LEU A 119 -9.67 6.74 -1.83
N ILE A 120 -8.55 6.11 -1.48
CA ILE A 120 -7.31 6.17 -2.29
C ILE A 120 -7.53 5.46 -3.64
N ALA A 121 -8.19 4.30 -3.65
CA ALA A 121 -8.52 3.58 -4.89
C ALA A 121 -9.40 4.42 -5.81
N LEU A 122 -10.43 5.08 -5.26
CA LEU A 122 -11.27 6.02 -5.99
C LEU A 122 -10.47 7.21 -6.51
N ALA A 123 -9.55 7.76 -5.72
CA ALA A 123 -8.68 8.84 -6.16
C ALA A 123 -7.81 8.43 -7.35
N PHE A 124 -7.21 7.24 -7.33
CA PHE A 124 -6.47 6.70 -8.48
C PHE A 124 -7.36 6.48 -9.70
N LEU A 125 -8.57 5.94 -9.50
CA LEU A 125 -9.52 5.71 -10.59
C LEU A 125 -9.98 7.04 -11.22
N TRP A 126 -10.22 8.06 -10.40
CA TRP A 126 -10.77 9.34 -10.83
C TRP A 126 -9.72 10.29 -11.40
N LEU A 127 -8.46 10.19 -10.97
CA LEU A 127 -7.36 11.03 -11.47
C LEU A 127 -6.55 10.37 -12.59
N ARG A 128 -6.81 9.10 -12.94
CA ARG A 128 -6.06 8.41 -13.99
C ARG A 128 -6.05 9.21 -15.30
N PRO A 129 -4.90 9.36 -15.98
CA PRO A 129 -4.84 10.02 -17.28
C PRO A 129 -5.72 9.29 -18.30
N SER A 130 -6.50 10.06 -19.07
CA SER A 130 -7.28 9.49 -20.18
C SER A 130 -6.38 9.23 -21.40
N ALA A 131 -6.71 8.22 -22.22
CA ALA A 131 -5.91 7.86 -23.41
C ALA A 131 -5.72 9.04 -24.38
N VAL A 132 -6.68 9.96 -24.42
CA VAL A 132 -6.65 11.18 -25.26
C VAL A 132 -5.60 12.18 -24.78
N GLN A 133 -5.29 12.23 -23.48
CA GLN A 133 -4.28 13.12 -22.90
C GLN A 133 -2.84 12.57 -23.01
N VAL A 134 -2.69 11.30 -23.38
CA VAL A 134 -1.39 10.63 -23.52
C VAL A 134 -0.83 10.77 -24.94
N SER A 135 -1.70 10.97 -25.93
CA SER A 135 -1.35 11.10 -27.35
C SER A 135 -1.23 12.56 -27.84
N ALA A 136 -1.43 13.54 -26.97
CA ALA A 136 -1.35 14.97 -27.25
C ALA A 136 -0.11 15.59 -26.59
#